data_AF-A0A7Z0Q3U8-F1
#
_entry.id   AF-A0A7Z0Q3U8-F1
#
_cell.length_a   1.000
_cell.length_b   1.000
_cell.length_c   1.000
_cell.angle_alpha   90.00
_cell.angle_beta   90.00
_cell.angle_gamma   90.00
#
_symmetry.space_group_name_H-M   'P 1'
#
loop_
_entity.id
_entity.type
_entity.pdbx_description
1 polymer ?
#
loop_
_entity_poly.entity_id
_entity_poly.type
_entity_poly.pdbx_seq_one_letter_code
_entity_poly.pdbx_strand_id
1 'polypeptide(L)'
;MQPRPDLLRVGAGADGRHGSGRRLPDGGQSRQPSTPHSTREPRSSSPPCRADGRAEVAEALHLPLTALADLPLRVVSTGLRYLVVPVVSGLADARIVRGDFAQLLERYGAQFAYVLDVRALEGRHWNNDGVLEDVATGSAAGCVGAYLARHRVVAVGEEFALRQGRFTGRPSRLAVRPQGSPDALHTIRVGGDVTMVARGTLDTLPE
;
A
#
# COMPACT_ATOMS: atom_id res chain seq x y z
N MET A 1 -24.66 -10.33 4.91
CA MET A 1 -23.32 -10.48 4.32
C MET A 1 -22.92 -9.10 3.78
N GLN A 2 -21.99 -8.41 4.44
CA GLN A 2 -21.60 -7.05 4.07
C GLN A 2 -20.68 -7.07 2.83
N PRO A 3 -20.80 -6.12 1.88
CA PRO A 3 -19.85 -6.01 0.78
C PRO A 3 -18.48 -5.68 1.35
N ARG A 4 -17.47 -6.50 1.03
CA ARG A 4 -16.09 -6.25 1.44
C ARG A 4 -15.54 -5.07 0.62
N PRO A 5 -14.79 -4.14 1.23
CA PRO A 5 -14.14 -3.08 0.47
C PRO A 5 -13.19 -3.70 -0.57
N ASP A 6 -13.15 -3.13 -1.78
CA ASP A 6 -12.35 -3.63 -2.89
C ASP A 6 -10.88 -3.78 -2.48
N LEU A 7 -10.40 -5.03 -2.39
CA LEU A 7 -9.00 -5.32 -2.11
C LEU A 7 -8.17 -5.09 -3.38
N LEU A 8 -7.26 -4.14 -3.33
CA LEU A 8 -6.26 -3.99 -4.39
C LEU A 8 -5.13 -5.00 -4.18
N ARG A 9 -5.01 -5.95 -5.11
CA ARG A 9 -3.86 -6.88 -5.18
C ARG A 9 -2.90 -6.44 -6.27
N VAL A 10 -1.61 -6.36 -5.95
CA VAL A 10 -0.54 -6.17 -6.93
C VAL A 10 0.51 -7.27 -6.76
N GLY A 11 0.98 -7.84 -7.86
CA GLY A 11 2.00 -8.88 -7.85
C GLY A 11 3.34 -8.35 -7.31
N ALA A 12 3.96 -9.10 -6.39
CA ALA A 12 5.33 -8.83 -5.97
C ALA A 12 6.28 -9.35 -7.07
N GLY A 13 7.03 -8.45 -7.71
CA GLY A 13 8.08 -8.80 -8.66
C GLY A 13 9.45 -8.57 -8.03
N ALA A 14 10.17 -9.65 -7.71
CA ALA A 14 11.58 -9.61 -7.37
C ALA A 14 12.38 -10.09 -8.59
N ASP A 15 13.16 -9.19 -9.21
CA ASP A 15 14.17 -9.63 -10.18
C ASP A 15 15.55 -9.34 -9.64
N GLY A 16 16.27 -10.42 -9.34
CA GLY A 16 17.72 -10.44 -9.34
C GLY A 16 18.21 -10.21 -10.78
N ARG A 17 19.08 -9.21 -10.97
CA ARG A 17 19.68 -8.95 -12.27
C ARG A 17 20.72 -10.04 -12.54
N HIS A 18 20.62 -10.77 -13.66
CA HIS A 18 21.76 -11.35 -14.39
C HIS A 18 21.38 -11.63 -15.86
N GLY A 19 22.26 -11.23 -16.79
CA GLY A 19 22.56 -11.98 -18.02
C GLY A 19 21.69 -11.77 -19.26
N SER A 20 22.24 -11.04 -20.24
CA SER A 20 21.73 -10.82 -21.60
C SER A 20 21.74 -12.08 -22.49
N GLY A 21 20.74 -12.21 -23.38
CA GLY A 21 20.74 -13.13 -24.52
C GLY A 21 19.82 -12.65 -25.65
N ARG A 22 20.32 -12.64 -26.89
CA ARG A 22 19.82 -11.89 -28.06
C ARG A 22 18.56 -12.48 -28.73
N ARG A 23 17.78 -11.60 -29.39
CA ARG A 23 16.69 -11.89 -30.36
C ARG A 23 17.24 -12.29 -31.72
N LEU A 24 16.41 -12.96 -32.55
CA LEU A 24 16.08 -12.62 -33.95
C LEU A 24 14.75 -13.33 -34.37
N PRO A 25 14.06 -12.90 -35.47
CA PRO A 25 12.61 -12.99 -35.67
C PRO A 25 12.17 -13.96 -36.81
N ASP A 26 10.87 -14.22 -36.96
CA ASP A 26 10.08 -13.88 -38.18
C ASP A 26 8.64 -14.45 -38.16
N GLY A 27 7.77 -13.86 -38.98
CA GLY A 27 6.62 -14.57 -39.57
C GLY A 27 5.24 -13.95 -39.32
N GLY A 28 4.75 -13.16 -40.28
CA GLY A 28 3.42 -12.54 -40.23
C GLY A 28 2.25 -13.45 -40.67
N GLN A 29 1.02 -12.97 -40.46
CA GLN A 29 -0.02 -12.80 -41.49
C GLN A 29 -1.32 -12.22 -40.91
N SER A 30 -2.01 -11.52 -41.79
CA SER A 30 -3.17 -10.63 -41.58
C SER A 30 -4.55 -11.28 -41.83
N ARG A 31 -5.61 -10.57 -41.39
CA ARG A 31 -7.05 -10.58 -41.80
C ARG A 31 -7.98 -11.32 -40.83
N GLN A 32 -9.20 -10.88 -40.47
CA GLN A 32 -10.02 -9.68 -40.67
C GLN A 32 -11.16 -9.70 -39.61
N PRO A 33 -11.98 -8.63 -39.45
CA PRO A 33 -12.70 -8.31 -38.19
C PRO A 33 -14.15 -8.84 -38.12
N SER A 34 -14.63 -9.12 -36.90
CA SER A 34 -16.05 -9.33 -36.60
C SER A 34 -16.57 -8.24 -35.63
N THR A 35 -17.74 -7.72 -35.96
CA THR A 35 -18.46 -6.60 -35.33
C THR A 35 -19.19 -6.99 -34.02
N PRO A 36 -19.56 -6.01 -33.17
CA PRO A 36 -19.77 -6.25 -31.74
C PRO A 36 -21.22 -6.65 -31.39
N HIS A 37 -21.35 -7.61 -30.47
CA HIS A 37 -22.62 -7.93 -29.83
C HIS A 37 -22.84 -6.99 -28.63
N SER A 38 -23.81 -6.11 -28.75
CA SER A 38 -24.27 -5.19 -27.70
C SER A 38 -25.03 -5.97 -26.61
N THR A 39 -24.36 -6.29 -25.51
CA THR A 39 -25.03 -6.80 -24.30
C THR A 39 -25.17 -5.66 -23.30
N ARG A 40 -26.42 -5.25 -23.04
CA ARG A 40 -26.79 -4.30 -21.99
C ARG A 40 -26.29 -4.79 -20.64
N GLU A 41 -25.44 -4.01 -19.98
CA GLU A 41 -25.13 -4.22 -18.56
C GLU A 41 -26.34 -3.81 -17.69
N PRO A 42 -26.81 -4.66 -16.77
CA PRO A 42 -27.80 -4.25 -15.78
C PRO A 42 -27.14 -3.29 -14.77
N ARG A 43 -27.68 -2.08 -14.68
CA ARG A 43 -27.35 -1.11 -13.63
C ARG A 43 -27.74 -1.71 -12.27
N SER A 44 -26.75 -2.23 -11.54
CA SER A 44 -26.93 -2.65 -10.15
C SER A 44 -26.83 -1.43 -9.23
N SER A 45 -27.98 -0.84 -8.91
CA SER A 45 -28.08 0.14 -7.83
C SER A 45 -27.89 -0.55 -6.48
N SER A 46 -26.72 -0.38 -5.88
CA SER A 46 -26.44 -0.83 -4.51
C SER A 46 -27.13 0.07 -3.48
N PRO A 47 -27.55 -0.45 -2.30
CA PRO A 47 -28.27 0.31 -1.28
C PRO A 47 -27.38 1.40 -0.62
N PRO A 48 -27.97 2.40 0.06
CA PRO A 48 -27.24 3.57 0.56
C PRO A 48 -26.11 3.17 1.52
N CYS A 49 -24.92 3.68 1.21
CA CYS A 49 -23.66 3.53 1.92
C CYS A 49 -23.86 3.85 3.42
N ARG A 50 -23.47 2.91 4.31
CA ARG A 50 -23.29 3.20 5.73
C ARG A 50 -22.26 4.34 5.84
N ALA A 51 -22.50 5.28 6.75
CA ALA A 51 -21.62 6.42 7.02
C ALA A 51 -20.14 6.04 6.86
N ASP A 52 -19.45 6.78 6.00
CA ASP A 52 -18.07 6.57 5.60
C ASP A 52 -17.19 6.28 6.82
N GLY A 53 -16.70 5.05 6.93
CA GLY A 53 -15.97 4.56 8.12
C GLY A 53 -14.69 5.33 8.45
N ARG A 54 -14.36 6.34 7.64
CA ARG A 54 -13.42 7.43 7.89
C ARG A 54 -13.49 8.04 9.28
N ALA A 55 -14.69 8.36 9.78
CA ALA A 55 -14.81 8.99 11.09
C ALA A 55 -14.32 8.05 12.20
N GLU A 56 -14.75 6.79 12.17
CA GLU A 56 -14.34 5.76 13.12
C GLU A 56 -12.82 5.48 13.04
N VAL A 57 -12.26 5.42 11.83
CA VAL A 57 -10.82 5.19 11.62
C VAL A 57 -9.99 6.39 12.07
N ALA A 58 -10.45 7.61 11.79
CA ALA A 58 -9.77 8.83 12.25
C ALA A 58 -9.75 8.90 13.78
N GLU A 59 -10.89 8.67 14.43
CA GLU A 59 -11.00 8.63 15.89
C GLU A 59 -10.06 7.59 16.49
N ALA A 60 -10.06 6.36 15.95
CA ALA A 60 -9.21 5.28 16.42
C ALA A 60 -7.70 5.57 16.31
N LEU A 61 -7.31 6.50 15.42
CA LEU A 61 -5.94 6.94 15.16
C LEU A 61 -5.62 8.31 15.78
N HIS A 62 -6.49 8.85 16.63
CA HIS A 62 -6.37 10.18 17.22
C HIS A 62 -6.17 11.29 16.19
N LEU A 63 -6.94 11.22 15.10
CA LEU A 63 -6.92 12.22 14.04
C LEU A 63 -8.27 12.93 13.97
N PRO A 64 -8.31 14.27 13.80
CA PRO A 64 -9.54 14.92 13.43
C PRO A 64 -9.92 14.51 12.00
N LEU A 65 -11.22 14.41 11.71
CA LEU A 65 -11.69 14.03 10.36
C LEU A 65 -11.15 14.98 9.26
N THR A 66 -10.93 16.25 9.61
CA THR A 66 -10.34 17.28 8.74
C THR A 66 -8.88 17.04 8.37
N ALA A 67 -8.17 16.18 9.09
CA ALA A 67 -6.80 15.79 8.74
C ALA A 67 -6.74 14.75 7.62
N LEU A 68 -7.85 14.02 7.37
CA LEU A 68 -7.87 13.03 6.29
C LEU A 68 -7.85 13.71 4.91
N ALA A 69 -7.10 13.15 3.97
CA ALA A 69 -7.07 13.62 2.59
C ALA A 69 -8.38 13.30 1.86
N ASP A 70 -8.69 14.02 0.79
CA ASP A 70 -9.78 13.70 -0.15
C ASP A 70 -9.41 12.50 -1.06
N LEU A 71 -9.06 11.39 -0.41
CA LEU A 71 -8.77 10.09 -1.02
C LEU A 71 -9.41 9.01 -0.14
N PRO A 72 -9.89 7.91 -0.72
CA PRO A 72 -10.62 6.88 0.03
C PRO A 72 -9.68 6.08 0.94
N LEU A 73 -10.21 5.62 2.07
CA LEU A 73 -9.59 4.52 2.81
C LEU A 73 -9.60 3.27 1.93
N ARG A 74 -8.46 2.61 1.76
CA ARG A 74 -8.39 1.39 0.94
C ARG A 74 -7.50 0.34 1.58
N VAL A 75 -7.97 -0.90 1.50
CA VAL A 75 -7.12 -2.05 1.79
C VAL A 75 -6.32 -2.40 0.55
N VAL A 76 -5.00 -2.37 0.69
CA VAL A 76 -4.06 -2.73 -0.37
C VAL A 76 -3.19 -3.87 0.11
N SER A 77 -2.83 -4.75 -0.81
CA SER A 77 -1.96 -5.89 -0.52
C SER A 77 -0.98 -6.19 -1.64
N THR A 78 0.28 -6.32 -1.25
CA THR A 78 1.38 -6.92 -2.00
C THR A 78 1.93 -8.16 -1.25
N GLY A 79 1.11 -8.76 -0.38
CA GLY A 79 1.48 -9.81 0.57
C GLY A 79 0.67 -9.68 1.86
N LEU A 80 1.10 -8.79 2.75
CA LEU A 80 0.30 -8.35 3.90
C LEU A 80 -0.79 -7.36 3.45
N ARG A 81 -1.87 -7.24 4.25
CA ARG A 81 -3.03 -6.37 3.94
C ARG A 81 -2.98 -5.13 4.81
N TYR A 82 -2.76 -3.96 4.22
CA TYR A 82 -2.74 -2.68 4.92
C TYR A 82 -3.97 -1.87 4.57
N LEU A 83 -4.66 -1.34 5.59
CA LEU A 83 -5.58 -0.23 5.43
C LEU A 83 -4.74 1.05 5.29
N VAL A 84 -4.68 1.62 4.10
CA VAL A 84 -4.04 2.91 3.85
C VAL A 84 -4.98 4.01 4.30
N VAL A 85 -4.51 4.85 5.22
CA VAL A 85 -5.24 5.99 5.80
C VAL A 85 -4.56 7.27 5.33
N PRO A 86 -5.04 7.91 4.25
CA PRO A 86 -4.41 9.09 3.68
C PRO A 86 -4.74 10.34 4.51
N VAL A 87 -3.71 11.11 4.85
CA VAL A 87 -3.82 12.36 5.59
C VAL A 87 -3.14 13.51 4.85
N VAL A 88 -3.53 14.73 5.17
CA VAL A 88 -2.88 15.98 4.71
C VAL A 88 -2.28 16.78 5.87
N SER A 89 -2.53 16.36 7.10
CA SER A 89 -1.99 16.94 8.34
C SER A 89 -2.12 15.92 9.49
N GLY A 90 -1.62 16.25 10.69
CA GLY A 90 -1.82 15.44 11.89
C GLY A 90 -0.95 14.17 12.00
N LEU A 91 -0.07 13.89 11.02
CA LEU A 91 0.80 12.70 11.05
C LEU A 91 1.64 12.61 12.33
N ALA A 92 2.10 13.75 12.87
CA ALA A 92 2.90 13.81 14.09
C ALA A 92 2.14 13.38 15.35
N ASP A 93 0.85 13.69 15.42
CA ASP A 93 0.02 13.42 16.59
C ASP A 93 -0.72 12.08 16.51
N ALA A 94 -0.75 11.48 15.31
CA ALA A 94 -1.39 10.20 15.04
C ALA A 94 -0.87 9.10 15.97
N ARG A 95 -1.80 8.36 16.59
CA ARG A 95 -1.52 7.19 17.44
C ARG A 95 -2.77 6.36 17.61
N ILE A 96 -2.61 5.06 17.82
CA ILE A 96 -3.74 4.18 18.11
C ILE A 96 -4.26 4.49 19.53
N VAL A 97 -5.54 4.80 19.66
CA VAL A 97 -6.20 5.09 20.95
C VAL A 97 -7.32 4.11 21.30
N ARG A 98 -7.58 3.14 20.42
CA ARG A 98 -8.63 2.12 20.59
C ARG A 98 -8.02 0.78 21.01
N GLY A 99 -8.52 0.19 22.10
CA GLY A 99 -8.07 -1.13 22.56
C GLY A 99 -8.47 -2.29 21.64
N ASP A 100 -9.52 -2.11 20.84
CA ASP A 100 -10.03 -3.09 19.87
C ASP A 100 -9.66 -2.71 18.40
N PHE A 101 -8.48 -2.12 18.21
CA PHE A 101 -8.02 -1.66 16.91
C PHE A 101 -7.81 -2.82 15.90
N ALA A 102 -7.33 -3.97 16.37
CA ALA A 102 -7.23 -5.16 15.51
C ALA A 102 -8.60 -5.58 14.95
N GLN A 103 -9.64 -5.63 15.79
CA GLN A 103 -11.00 -5.97 15.36
C GLN A 103 -11.60 -4.89 14.45
N LEU A 104 -11.20 -3.62 14.60
CA LEU A 104 -11.54 -2.56 13.63
C LEU A 104 -11.03 -2.92 12.24
N LEU A 105 -9.73 -3.21 12.13
CA LEU A 105 -9.08 -3.52 10.86
C LEU A 105 -9.64 -4.77 10.19
N GLU A 106 -10.01 -5.78 10.98
CA GLU A 106 -10.65 -7.00 10.48
C GLU A 106 -11.98 -6.71 9.76
N ARG A 107 -12.76 -5.72 10.22
CA ARG A 107 -14.00 -5.30 9.53
C ARG A 107 -13.73 -4.75 8.13
N TYR A 108 -12.58 -4.10 7.93
CA TYR A 108 -12.12 -3.67 6.61
C TYR A 108 -11.46 -4.79 5.81
N GLY A 109 -11.17 -5.94 6.42
CA GLY A 109 -10.34 -6.96 5.82
C GLY A 109 -8.89 -6.50 5.68
N ALA A 110 -8.38 -5.69 6.61
CA ALA A 110 -6.96 -5.37 6.76
C ALA A 110 -6.32 -6.21 7.88
N GLN A 111 -4.99 -6.26 7.92
CA GLN A 111 -4.21 -6.80 9.05
C GLN A 111 -3.60 -5.67 9.88
N PHE A 112 -3.24 -4.58 9.21
CA PHE A 112 -2.55 -3.43 9.77
C PHE A 112 -3.09 -2.14 9.17
N ALA A 113 -2.87 -1.01 9.85
CA ALA A 113 -3.06 0.32 9.29
C ALA A 113 -1.72 0.95 8.89
N TYR A 114 -1.76 1.82 7.89
CA TYR A 114 -0.65 2.70 7.54
C TYR A 114 -1.16 4.12 7.34
N VAL A 115 -0.77 5.04 8.22
CA VAL A 115 -1.14 6.46 8.13
C VAL A 115 -0.14 7.13 7.19
N LEU A 116 -0.64 7.73 6.10
CA LEU A 116 0.17 8.25 5.01
C LEU A 116 -0.12 9.72 4.78
N ASP A 117 0.85 10.60 5.04
CA ASP A 117 0.82 11.95 4.49
C ASP A 117 1.09 11.88 2.98
N VAL A 118 0.05 12.13 2.19
CA VAL A 118 0.09 11.98 0.73
C VAL A 118 0.87 13.10 0.05
N ARG A 119 1.07 14.25 0.71
CA ARG A 119 1.83 15.38 0.19
C ARG A 119 3.30 15.22 0.53
N ALA A 120 3.58 14.87 1.79
CA ALA A 120 4.93 14.68 2.27
C ALA A 120 5.49 13.29 1.94
N LEU A 121 4.72 12.37 1.35
CA LEU A 121 5.13 10.99 1.09
C LEU A 121 5.85 10.40 2.32
N GLU A 122 5.26 10.62 3.49
CA GLU A 122 5.77 10.20 4.79
C GLU A 122 4.69 9.40 5.50
N GLY A 123 5.06 8.30 6.13
CA GLY A 123 4.11 7.44 6.79
C GLY A 123 4.50 7.01 8.19
N ARG A 124 3.52 6.45 8.89
CA ARG A 124 3.67 5.83 10.20
C ARG A 124 2.88 4.53 10.26
N HIS A 125 3.44 3.55 10.96
CA HIS A 125 2.88 2.23 11.13
C HIS A 125 3.27 1.68 12.50
N TRP A 126 2.32 1.05 13.17
CA TRP A 126 2.50 0.40 14.46
C TRP A 126 1.99 -1.02 14.40
N ASN A 127 2.44 -1.83 15.36
CA ASN A 127 1.65 -2.99 15.78
C ASN A 127 0.25 -2.54 16.23
N ASN A 128 -0.73 -3.45 16.16
CA ASN A 128 -2.12 -3.10 16.42
C ASN A 128 -2.41 -2.72 17.89
N ASP A 129 -1.47 -2.96 18.80
CA ASP A 129 -1.52 -2.47 20.19
C ASP A 129 -1.12 -0.99 20.33
N GLY A 130 -0.57 -0.38 19.28
CA GLY A 130 -0.10 1.00 19.27
C GLY A 130 1.20 1.25 20.03
N VAL A 131 1.83 0.21 20.59
CA VAL A 131 3.00 0.37 21.47
C VAL A 131 4.28 0.51 20.67
N LEU A 132 4.50 -0.36 19.68
CA LEU A 132 5.72 -0.37 18.88
C LEU A 132 5.47 0.24 17.50
N GLU A 133 6.14 1.34 17.21
CA GLU A 133 6.17 1.96 15.88
C GLU A 133 7.34 1.39 15.06
N ASP A 134 7.06 1.00 13.83
CA ASP A 134 8.06 0.52 12.88
C ASP A 134 8.87 1.68 12.29
N VAL A 135 10.20 1.51 12.28
CA VAL A 135 11.14 2.49 11.69
C VAL A 135 10.96 2.61 10.17
N ALA A 136 10.84 1.49 9.47
CA ALA A 136 10.68 1.43 8.02
C ALA A 136 10.02 0.11 7.60
N THR A 137 8.83 0.18 7.00
CA THR A 137 8.02 -1.03 6.74
C THR A 137 7.94 -1.31 5.23
N GLY A 138 8.83 -2.16 4.72
CA GLY A 138 8.89 -2.49 3.29
C GLY A 138 7.61 -3.12 2.71
N SER A 139 6.94 -3.98 3.48
CA SER A 139 5.64 -4.57 3.11
C SER A 139 4.54 -3.51 2.92
N ALA A 140 4.54 -2.48 3.76
CA ALA A 140 3.60 -1.37 3.63
C ALA A 140 3.98 -0.43 2.49
N ALA A 141 5.28 -0.18 2.26
CA ALA A 141 5.76 0.69 1.18
C ALA A 141 5.31 0.21 -0.20
N GLY A 142 5.27 -1.11 -0.43
CA GLY A 142 4.70 -1.68 -1.66
C GLY A 142 3.20 -1.37 -1.82
N CYS A 143 2.43 -1.52 -0.75
CA CYS A 143 1.00 -1.21 -0.72
C CYS A 143 0.74 0.30 -0.95
N VAL A 144 1.52 1.16 -0.29
CA VAL A 144 1.45 2.62 -0.44
C VAL A 144 1.83 3.05 -1.85
N GLY A 145 2.86 2.45 -2.45
CA GLY A 145 3.23 2.71 -3.85
C GLY A 145 2.10 2.39 -4.82
N ALA A 146 1.43 1.24 -4.64
CA ALA A 146 0.27 0.89 -5.44
C ALA A 146 -0.90 1.86 -5.24
N TYR A 147 -1.17 2.24 -3.99
CA TYR A 147 -2.22 3.19 -3.64
C TYR A 147 -2.00 4.55 -4.31
N LEU A 148 -0.82 5.16 -4.12
CA LEU A 148 -0.49 6.47 -4.65
C LEU A 148 -0.52 6.51 -6.18
N ALA A 149 0.01 5.47 -6.83
CA ALA A 149 0.00 5.35 -8.28
C ALA A 149 -1.42 5.26 -8.86
N ARG A 150 -2.28 4.42 -8.24
CA ARG A 150 -3.68 4.26 -8.68
C ARG A 150 -4.49 5.55 -8.52
N HIS A 151 -4.19 6.32 -7.48
CA HIS A 151 -4.77 7.63 -7.24
C HIS A 151 -4.06 8.77 -7.98
N ARG A 152 -3.12 8.47 -8.87
CA ARG A 152 -2.38 9.45 -9.71
C ARG A 152 -1.65 10.51 -8.88
N VAL A 153 -1.28 10.20 -7.64
CA VAL A 153 -0.48 11.06 -6.76
C VAL A 153 1.00 10.97 -7.12
N VAL A 154 1.45 9.82 -7.60
CA VAL A 154 2.80 9.60 -8.14
C VAL A 154 2.72 9.03 -9.55
N ALA A 155 3.75 9.31 -10.36
CA ALA A 155 3.85 8.76 -11.70
C ALA A 155 4.14 7.25 -11.67
N VAL A 156 3.53 6.51 -12.58
CA VAL A 156 3.87 5.10 -12.80
C VAL A 156 5.13 5.01 -13.65
N GLY A 157 6.02 4.09 -13.30
CA GLY A 157 7.30 3.89 -13.99
C GLY A 157 8.44 4.74 -13.42
N GLU A 158 8.16 5.71 -12.55
CA GLU A 158 9.15 6.55 -11.87
C GLU A 158 9.35 6.08 -10.42
N GLU A 159 10.60 6.20 -9.94
CA GLU A 159 10.91 5.95 -8.55
C GLU A 159 10.61 7.19 -7.71
N PHE A 160 9.98 7.00 -6.55
CA PHE A 160 9.84 8.03 -5.54
C PHE A 160 10.36 7.56 -4.18
N ALA A 161 10.56 8.53 -3.29
CA ALA A 161 11.04 8.33 -1.93
C ALA A 161 9.86 8.31 -0.95
N LEU A 162 9.56 7.15 -0.35
CA LEU A 162 8.66 7.08 0.80
C LEU A 162 9.49 7.24 2.10
N ARG A 163 9.08 8.17 2.96
CA ARG A 163 9.74 8.45 4.25
C ARG A 163 9.01 7.75 5.40
N GLN A 164 9.77 7.25 6.37
CA GLN A 164 9.22 6.67 7.60
C GLN A 164 10.27 6.76 8.74
N GLY A 165 9.83 6.66 9.99
CA GLY A 165 10.74 6.50 11.14
C GLY A 165 11.32 7.78 11.72
N ARG A 166 10.91 8.96 11.22
CA ARG A 166 11.32 10.26 11.81
C ARG A 166 10.90 10.36 13.28
N PHE A 167 9.69 9.89 13.62
CA PHE A 167 9.14 9.94 14.97
C PHE A 167 9.75 8.90 15.91
N THR A 168 10.42 7.88 15.37
CA THR A 168 11.18 6.88 16.14
C THR A 168 12.67 7.24 16.24
N GLY A 169 13.06 8.46 15.86
CA GLY A 169 14.46 8.91 15.86
C GLY A 169 15.35 8.22 14.82
N ARG A 170 14.77 7.49 13.86
CA ARG A 170 15.50 6.72 12.84
C ARG A 170 14.95 7.01 11.44
N PRO A 171 15.09 8.25 10.94
CA PRO A 171 14.54 8.65 9.66
C PRO A 171 15.09 7.77 8.53
N SER A 172 14.18 7.17 7.78
CA SER A 172 14.45 6.18 6.74
C SER A 172 13.79 6.57 5.43
N ARG A 173 14.42 6.19 4.31
CA ARG A 173 13.90 6.36 2.95
C ARG A 173 13.76 5.01 2.28
N LEU A 174 12.55 4.69 1.82
CA LEU A 174 12.28 3.53 0.97
C LEU A 174 12.12 4.01 -0.48
N ALA A 175 12.89 3.44 -1.40
CA ALA A 175 12.76 3.66 -2.83
C ALA A 175 11.61 2.81 -3.36
N VAL A 176 10.59 3.45 -3.93
CA VAL A 176 9.37 2.77 -4.40
C VAL A 176 9.13 3.11 -5.87
N ARG A 177 8.94 2.08 -6.70
CA ARG A 177 8.68 2.23 -8.14
C ARG A 177 7.49 1.38 -8.58
N PRO A 178 6.32 1.99 -8.78
CA PRO A 178 5.17 1.34 -9.40
C PRO A 178 5.42 1.06 -10.89
N GLN A 179 4.95 -0.06 -11.42
CA GLN A 179 5.07 -0.44 -12.83
C GLN A 179 3.71 -0.89 -13.39
N GLY A 180 3.42 -0.47 -14.63
CA GLY A 180 2.16 -0.72 -15.34
C GLY A 180 1.45 0.58 -15.73
N SER A 181 0.14 0.64 -15.49
CA SER A 181 -0.65 1.87 -15.55
C SER A 181 -1.40 2.08 -14.23
N PRO A 182 -1.92 3.30 -13.93
CA PRO A 182 -2.69 3.55 -12.71
C PRO A 182 -3.85 2.56 -12.50
N ASP A 183 -4.48 2.11 -13.59
CA ASP A 183 -5.63 1.22 -13.55
C ASP A 183 -5.24 -0.28 -13.66
N ALA A 184 -4.00 -0.58 -14.06
CA ALA A 184 -3.47 -1.93 -14.24
C ALA A 184 -2.01 -2.04 -13.78
N LEU A 185 -1.77 -1.83 -12.48
CA LEU A 185 -0.47 -2.05 -11.85
C LEU A 185 -0.18 -3.56 -11.76
N HIS A 186 0.99 -3.97 -12.25
CA HIS A 186 1.40 -5.38 -12.19
C HIS A 186 2.55 -5.63 -11.23
N THR A 187 3.38 -4.61 -10.93
CA THR A 187 4.55 -4.75 -10.07
C THR A 187 4.82 -3.47 -9.30
N ILE A 188 5.11 -3.58 -8.01
CA ILE A 188 5.71 -2.51 -7.21
C ILE A 188 7.09 -2.97 -6.76
N ARG A 189 8.14 -2.24 -7.14
CA ARG A 189 9.49 -2.49 -6.66
C ARG A 189 9.74 -1.62 -5.43
N VAL A 190 10.23 -2.24 -4.36
CA VAL A 190 10.64 -1.56 -3.13
C VAL A 190 12.11 -1.88 -2.89
N GLY A 191 12.90 -0.86 -2.61
CA GLY A 191 14.32 -0.98 -2.33
C GLY A 191 14.78 0.02 -1.27
N GLY A 192 16.02 -0.15 -0.84
CA GLY A 192 16.70 0.72 0.11
C GLY A 192 18.14 0.25 0.28
N ASP A 193 18.98 1.14 0.78
CA ASP A 193 20.37 0.81 1.07
C ASP A 193 20.47 -0.06 2.32
N VAL A 194 21.41 -0.99 2.32
CA VAL A 194 21.64 -1.92 3.42
C VAL A 194 23.10 -1.84 3.85
N THR A 195 23.33 -1.82 5.16
CA THR A 195 24.68 -1.83 5.75
C THR A 195 24.77 -2.93 6.81
N MET A 196 25.80 -3.76 6.71
CA MET A 196 26.13 -4.76 7.73
C MET A 196 26.71 -4.07 8.97
N VAL A 197 26.05 -4.22 10.11
CA VAL A 197 26.50 -3.63 11.39
C VAL A 197 27.23 -4.61 12.30
N ALA A 198 26.92 -5.90 12.20
CA ALA A 198 27.53 -6.96 13.01
C ALA A 198 27.45 -8.31 12.30
N ARG A 199 28.34 -9.21 12.68
CA ARG A 199 28.34 -10.63 12.32
C ARG A 199 28.75 -11.42 13.56
N GLY A 200 28.08 -12.55 13.83
CA GLY A 200 28.40 -13.43 14.94
C GLY A 200 28.14 -14.90 14.62
N THR A 201 28.56 -15.78 15.51
CA THR A 201 28.27 -17.23 15.51
C THR A 201 27.45 -17.58 16.76
N LEU A 202 26.59 -18.60 16.64
CA LEU A 202 25.91 -19.19 17.79
C LEU A 202 26.68 -20.43 18.23
N ASP A 203 27.23 -20.40 19.43
CA ASP A 203 28.12 -21.47 19.93
C ASP A 203 27.35 -22.57 20.67
N THR A 204 26.07 -22.34 20.98
CA THR A 204 25.16 -23.32 21.59
C THR A 204 23.78 -23.24 20.94
N LEU A 205 23.09 -24.38 20.85
CA LEU A 205 21.68 -24.41 20.46
C LEU A 205 20.80 -24.09 21.68
N PRO A 206 19.64 -23.44 21.50
CA PRO A 206 18.68 -23.25 22.58
C PRO A 206 18.21 -24.62 23.12
N GLU A 207 18.08 -24.73 24.45
CA GLU A 207 17.55 -25.91 25.15
C GLU A 207 16.08 -26.18 24.84
#